data_AF-A0A7V4PE73-F1
#
_entry.id   AF-A0A7V4PE73-F1
#
_cell.length_a   1.000
_cell.length_b   1.000
_cell.length_c   1.000
_cell.angle_alpha   90.00
_cell.angle_beta   90.00
_cell.angle_gamma   90.00
#
_symmetry.space_group_name_H-M   'P 1'
#
loop_
_entity.id
_entity.type
_entity.pdbx_description
1 polymer ?
#
loop_
_entity_poly.entity_id
_entity_poly.type
_entity_poly.pdbx_seq_one_letter_code
_entity_poly.pdbx_strand_id
1 'polypeptide(L)'
;MSNFDSGPKNDHKYFWTMHSRRKIFQYGISSNLVKRIIRFPDRKEEGIAPGTVAVMRRKNKKDPKKGEIWVMYKNSKKSSDSLADVNDDFQNDLPSKVKFRKLAEKLAGKGKIMIISVWIYPGESPKGKDFFVPDDVWIELAMLK
;
A
#
# COMPACT_ATOMS: atom_id res chain seq x y z
N MET A 1 28.01 6.24 16.42
CA MET A 1 26.63 5.72 16.26
C MET A 1 26.18 5.90 14.82
N SER A 2 25.84 4.82 14.12
CA SER A 2 25.28 4.89 12.76
C SER A 2 23.86 5.47 12.79
N ASN A 3 23.62 6.52 11.99
CA ASN A 3 22.32 7.21 11.82
C ASN A 3 21.27 6.36 11.07
N PHE A 4 21.12 5.07 11.42
CA PHE A 4 20.26 4.12 10.74
C PHE A 4 18.76 4.26 11.11
N ASP A 5 18.42 5.13 12.07
CA ASP A 5 17.06 5.28 12.61
C ASP A 5 16.26 6.46 12.01
N SER A 6 16.74 7.06 10.91
CA SER A 6 16.09 8.20 10.23
C SER A 6 14.98 7.81 9.24
N GLY A 7 14.55 6.54 9.25
CA GLY A 7 13.51 6.01 8.37
C GLY A 7 12.08 6.36 8.80
N PRO A 8 11.07 6.15 7.92
CA PRO A 8 9.68 6.38 8.29
C PRO A 8 9.21 5.42 9.39
N LYS A 9 8.61 6.02 10.43
CA LYS A 9 8.01 5.29 11.55
C LYS A 9 6.58 4.84 11.21
N ASN A 10 6.20 3.68 11.74
CA ASN A 10 4.86 3.15 11.60
C ASN A 10 3.87 4.02 12.39
N ASP A 11 2.68 4.21 11.85
CA ASP A 11 1.58 4.91 12.53
C ASP A 11 0.27 4.12 12.38
N HIS A 12 -0.85 4.69 12.83
CA HIS A 12 -2.17 4.05 12.75
C HIS A 12 -2.63 3.82 11.29
N LYS A 13 -2.12 4.61 10.34
CA LYS A 13 -2.53 4.61 8.94
C LYS A 13 -1.54 3.90 8.02
N TYR A 14 -0.25 3.98 8.31
CA TYR A 14 0.82 3.45 7.46
C TYR A 14 1.70 2.48 8.24
N PHE A 15 1.92 1.32 7.63
CA PHE A 15 2.96 0.38 8.02
C PHE A 15 4.05 0.37 6.96
N TRP A 16 5.30 0.56 7.35
CA TRP A 16 6.46 0.56 6.48
C TRP A 16 7.23 -0.73 6.68
N THR A 17 7.25 -1.57 5.65
CA THR A 17 8.11 -2.77 5.64
C THR A 17 9.59 -2.38 5.66
N MET A 18 10.46 -3.27 6.10
CA MET A 18 11.91 -3.05 6.05
C MET A 18 12.39 -2.80 4.61
N HIS A 19 11.80 -3.48 3.63
CA HIS A 19 12.12 -3.28 2.22
C HIS A 19 11.80 -1.84 1.77
N SER A 20 10.61 -1.32 2.08
CA SER A 20 10.24 0.06 1.74
C SER A 20 11.15 1.10 2.41
N ARG A 21 11.55 0.89 3.67
CA ARG A 21 12.47 1.76 4.41
C ARG A 21 13.84 1.81 3.73
N ARG A 22 14.39 0.64 3.37
CA ARG A 22 15.68 0.54 2.68
C ARG A 22 15.65 1.23 1.33
N LYS A 23 14.58 1.06 0.55
CA LYS A 23 14.43 1.70 -0.76
C LYS A 23 14.28 3.22 -0.67
N ILE A 24 13.54 3.71 0.32
CA ILE A 24 13.45 5.13 0.64
C ILE A 24 14.84 5.73 0.90
N PHE A 25 15.64 5.05 1.71
CA PHE A 25 17.02 5.47 1.98
C PHE A 25 17.89 5.42 0.72
N GLN A 26 17.86 4.30 -0.02
CA GLN A 26 18.64 4.09 -1.25
C GLN A 26 18.42 5.19 -2.28
N TYR A 27 17.18 5.64 -2.45
CA TYR A 27 16.82 6.63 -3.47
C TYR A 27 16.70 8.06 -2.94
N GLY A 28 16.96 8.30 -1.65
CA GLY A 28 16.78 9.62 -1.03
C GLY A 28 15.33 10.14 -1.11
N ILE A 29 14.32 9.25 -1.05
CA ILE A 29 12.91 9.61 -1.20
C ILE A 29 12.30 9.94 0.16
N SER A 30 11.68 11.11 0.31
CA SER A 30 11.00 11.43 1.56
C SER A 30 9.74 10.60 1.78
N SER A 31 9.49 10.22 3.03
CA SER A 31 8.26 9.50 3.42
C SER A 31 6.99 10.29 3.11
N ASN A 32 7.05 11.62 3.20
CA ASN A 32 5.95 12.52 2.82
C ASN A 32 5.66 12.46 1.32
N LEU A 33 6.67 12.32 0.47
CA LEU A 33 6.48 12.12 -0.97
C LEU A 33 5.79 10.79 -1.24
N VAL A 34 6.19 9.70 -0.57
CA VAL A 34 5.51 8.40 -0.69
C VAL A 34 4.03 8.50 -0.29
N LYS A 35 3.73 9.13 0.86
CA LYS A 35 2.35 9.38 1.30
C LYS A 35 1.55 10.21 0.28
N ARG A 36 2.20 11.17 -0.39
CA ARG A 36 1.59 12.00 -1.45
C ARG A 36 1.28 11.18 -2.70
N ILE A 37 2.18 10.31 -3.13
CA ILE A 37 1.98 9.43 -4.29
C ILE A 37 0.79 8.49 -4.03
N ILE A 38 0.70 7.90 -2.83
CA ILE A 38 -0.44 7.06 -2.45
C ILE A 38 -1.76 7.83 -2.50
N ARG A 39 -1.78 9.09 -2.04
CA ARG A 39 -2.99 9.90 -1.98
C ARG A 39 -3.41 10.48 -3.33
N PHE A 40 -2.46 10.91 -4.13
CA PHE A 40 -2.66 11.62 -5.40
C PHE A 40 -1.67 11.10 -6.45
N PRO A 41 -1.88 9.87 -6.95
CA PRO A 41 -1.06 9.31 -8.01
C PRO A 41 -1.45 9.90 -9.36
N ASP A 42 -0.50 9.96 -10.31
CA ASP A 42 -0.88 10.23 -11.71
C ASP A 42 -1.30 8.93 -12.43
N ARG A 43 -0.86 7.76 -11.93
CA ARG A 43 -1.24 6.44 -12.47
C ARG A 43 -1.38 5.41 -11.35
N LYS A 44 -2.37 4.53 -11.47
CA LYS A 44 -2.67 3.44 -10.54
C LYS A 44 -2.86 2.15 -11.33
N GLU A 45 -2.19 1.10 -10.90
CA GLU A 45 -2.16 -0.22 -11.53
C GLU A 45 -2.30 -1.33 -10.48
N GLU A 46 -2.64 -2.52 -10.96
CA GLU A 46 -2.50 -3.75 -10.17
C GLU A 46 -1.01 -3.96 -9.90
N GLY A 47 -0.66 -4.23 -8.64
CA GLY A 47 0.73 -4.48 -8.30
C GLY A 47 1.17 -5.85 -8.81
N ILE A 48 2.48 -6.01 -8.94
CA ILE A 48 3.10 -7.25 -9.41
C ILE A 48 2.72 -8.44 -8.53
N ALA A 49 2.62 -8.23 -7.21
CA ALA A 49 2.12 -9.22 -6.27
C ALA A 49 0.57 -9.23 -6.24
N PRO A 50 -0.08 -10.41 -6.25
CA PRO A 50 -1.52 -10.53 -6.10
C PRO A 50 -2.05 -9.77 -4.88
N GLY A 51 -3.13 -9.01 -5.08
CA GLY A 51 -3.77 -8.24 -4.01
C GLY A 51 -2.98 -7.00 -3.54
N THR A 52 -1.97 -6.59 -4.31
CA THR A 52 -1.25 -5.33 -4.11
C THR A 52 -1.64 -4.29 -5.15
N VAL A 53 -1.39 -3.04 -4.85
CA VAL A 53 -1.65 -1.90 -5.74
C VAL A 53 -0.32 -1.18 -5.97
N ALA A 54 0.00 -0.95 -7.23
CA ALA A 54 1.11 -0.10 -7.62
C ALA A 54 0.58 1.28 -8.02
N VAL A 55 1.15 2.33 -7.46
CA VAL A 55 0.81 3.72 -7.80
C VAL A 55 2.07 4.49 -8.07
N MET A 56 1.98 5.48 -8.93
CA MET A 56 3.15 6.26 -9.31
C MET A 56 2.84 7.73 -9.50
N ARG A 57 3.91 8.52 -9.55
CA ARG A 57 3.87 9.94 -9.92
C ARG A 57 5.08 10.30 -10.76
N ARG A 58 4.89 11.14 -11.78
CA ARG A 58 6.00 11.70 -12.57
C ARG A 58 6.82 12.66 -11.71
N LYS A 59 8.15 12.63 -11.83
CA LYS A 59 9.01 13.65 -11.19
C LYS A 59 8.77 15.03 -11.79
N ASN A 60 8.52 15.08 -13.08
CA ASN A 60 8.12 16.27 -13.81
C ASN A 60 6.94 15.93 -14.72
N LYS A 61 5.85 16.71 -14.63
CA LYS A 61 4.65 16.49 -15.45
C LYS A 61 4.90 16.79 -16.94
N LYS A 62 5.77 17.75 -17.24
CA LYS A 62 6.07 18.24 -18.58
C LYS A 62 7.21 17.48 -19.27
N ASP A 63 8.12 16.92 -18.49
CA ASP A 63 9.30 16.20 -19.00
C ASP A 63 9.31 14.76 -18.49
N PRO A 64 8.80 13.81 -19.28
CA PRO A 64 8.74 12.42 -18.87
C PRO A 64 10.11 11.75 -18.73
N LYS A 65 11.17 12.29 -19.37
CA LYS A 65 12.53 11.74 -19.27
C LYS A 65 13.11 11.84 -17.86
N LYS A 66 12.56 12.72 -17.01
CA LYS A 66 12.95 12.85 -15.61
C LYS A 66 12.52 11.66 -14.75
N GLY A 67 11.70 10.77 -15.29
CA GLY A 67 11.33 9.52 -14.64
C GLY A 67 10.13 9.62 -13.71
N GLU A 68 9.82 8.48 -13.12
CA GLU A 68 8.66 8.25 -12.28
C GLU A 68 9.09 7.70 -10.92
N ILE A 69 8.27 7.96 -9.91
CA ILE A 69 8.42 7.37 -8.58
C ILE A 69 7.22 6.48 -8.35
N TRP A 70 7.49 5.21 -8.11
CA TRP A 70 6.52 4.17 -7.93
C TRP A 70 6.49 3.71 -6.48
N VAL A 71 5.30 3.33 -6.02
CA VAL A 71 5.02 2.84 -4.68
C VAL A 71 4.07 1.66 -4.79
N MET A 72 4.48 0.52 -4.27
CA MET A 72 3.62 -0.65 -4.12
C MET A 72 3.14 -0.78 -2.68
N TYR A 73 1.85 -0.97 -2.50
CA TYR A 73 1.25 -1.15 -1.19
C TYR A 73 0.09 -2.13 -1.21
N LYS A 74 -0.29 -2.59 -0.02
CA LYS A 74 -1.49 -3.40 0.23
C LYS A 74 -2.40 -2.68 1.22
N ASN A 75 -3.70 -2.73 0.98
CA ASN A 75 -4.68 -2.34 1.99
C ASN A 75 -4.90 -3.52 2.94
N SER A 76 -4.65 -3.32 4.24
CA SER A 76 -5.05 -4.30 5.25
C SER A 76 -6.57 -4.34 5.28
N LYS A 77 -7.15 -5.53 5.06
CA LYS A 77 -8.56 -5.76 5.36
C LYS A 77 -8.78 -5.50 6.86
N LYS A 78 -9.95 -4.99 7.22
CA LYS A 78 -10.35 -4.93 8.62
C LYS A 78 -10.63 -6.36 9.07
N SER A 79 -10.29 -6.67 10.31
CA SER A 79 -10.72 -7.91 10.99
C SER A 79 -12.26 -8.05 11.05
N SER A 80 -13.01 -6.97 10.79
CA SER A 80 -14.47 -7.02 10.65
C SER A 80 -14.94 -7.81 9.43
N ASP A 81 -14.17 -7.87 8.35
CA ASP A 81 -14.59 -8.64 7.15
C ASP A 81 -14.58 -10.14 7.45
N SER A 82 -13.58 -10.60 8.21
CA SER A 82 -13.48 -11.99 8.69
C SER A 82 -14.45 -12.33 9.85
N LEU A 83 -15.06 -11.34 10.49
CA LEU A 83 -16.13 -11.51 11.49
C LEU A 83 -17.54 -11.34 10.89
N ALA A 84 -17.65 -10.96 9.61
CA ALA A 84 -18.90 -10.95 8.87
C ALA A 84 -19.16 -12.30 8.17
N ASP A 85 -18.12 -13.12 7.99
CA ASP A 85 -18.21 -14.46 7.39
C ASP A 85 -18.71 -15.55 8.38
N VAL A 86 -18.93 -15.22 9.66
CA VAL A 86 -19.73 -16.08 10.56
C VAL A 86 -21.20 -15.81 10.26
N ASN A 87 -21.87 -16.80 9.66
CA ASN A 87 -23.31 -16.80 9.40
C ASN A 87 -24.08 -16.33 10.65
N ASP A 88 -24.66 -15.14 10.58
CA ASP A 88 -25.53 -14.54 11.60
C ASP A 88 -26.94 -15.16 11.48
N ASP A 89 -27.02 -16.50 11.59
CA ASP A 89 -28.29 -17.24 11.56
C ASP A 89 -29.08 -17.10 12.88
N PHE A 90 -28.55 -16.35 13.86
CA PHE A 90 -29.17 -16.15 15.17
C PHE A 90 -29.83 -14.77 15.28
N GLN A 91 -31.09 -14.73 14.82
CA GLN A 91 -32.14 -13.71 15.02
C GLN A 91 -31.70 -12.24 15.17
N ASN A 92 -31.96 -11.49 14.09
CA ASN A 92 -31.78 -10.05 13.91
C ASN A 92 -32.76 -9.15 14.73
N ASP A 93 -33.29 -9.60 15.86
CA ASP A 93 -34.42 -8.91 16.52
C ASP A 93 -34.04 -7.82 17.54
N LEU A 94 -32.75 -7.45 17.65
CA LEU A 94 -32.31 -6.43 18.62
C LEU A 94 -31.97 -5.07 17.96
N PRO A 95 -32.84 -4.04 18.06
CA PRO A 95 -32.64 -2.73 17.41
C PRO A 95 -31.40 -1.96 17.91
N SER A 96 -30.88 -2.32 19.08
CA SER A 96 -29.64 -1.79 19.64
C SER A 96 -28.40 -2.25 18.87
N LYS A 97 -28.30 -3.52 18.44
CA LYS A 97 -27.12 -4.08 17.76
C LYS A 97 -26.88 -3.43 16.40
N VAL A 98 -27.94 -3.05 15.69
CA VAL A 98 -27.87 -2.34 14.39
C VAL A 98 -27.33 -0.92 14.55
N LYS A 99 -27.71 -0.20 15.62
CA LYS A 99 -27.17 1.13 15.93
C LYS A 99 -25.69 1.05 16.32
N PHE A 100 -25.30 0.04 17.09
CA PHE A 100 -23.89 -0.22 17.44
C PHE A 100 -23.06 -0.62 16.21
N ARG A 101 -23.60 -1.41 15.28
CA ARG A 101 -22.92 -1.76 14.01
C ARG A 101 -22.63 -0.53 13.16
N LYS A 102 -23.60 0.37 12.94
CA LYS A 102 -23.37 1.63 12.19
C LYS A 102 -22.38 2.56 12.87
N LEU A 103 -22.43 2.67 14.21
CA LEU A 103 -21.46 3.46 14.97
C LEU A 103 -20.06 2.84 14.91
N ALA A 104 -19.97 1.52 15.02
CA ALA A 104 -18.73 0.76 14.89
C ALA A 104 -18.16 0.82 13.47
N GLU A 105 -18.99 0.81 12.41
CA GLU A 105 -18.55 1.02 11.02
C GLU A 105 -18.00 2.43 10.79
N LYS A 106 -18.64 3.44 11.41
CA LYS A 106 -18.23 4.85 11.37
C LYS A 106 -16.96 5.11 12.19
N LEU A 107 -16.77 4.40 13.31
CA LEU A 107 -15.59 4.46 14.19
C LEU A 107 -14.46 3.53 13.75
N ALA A 108 -14.77 2.46 13.00
CA ALA A 108 -13.79 1.57 12.41
C ALA A 108 -13.05 2.39 11.35
N GLY A 109 -11.90 2.92 11.75
CA GLY A 109 -11.04 3.75 10.92
C GLY A 109 -10.68 3.06 9.60
N LYS A 110 -10.32 3.86 8.59
CA LYS A 110 -9.83 3.35 7.30
C LYS A 110 -8.73 2.30 7.53
N GLY A 111 -8.80 1.17 6.80
CA GLY A 111 -7.83 0.09 6.90
C GLY A 111 -6.39 0.59 6.77
N LYS A 112 -5.46 -0.09 7.44
CA LYS A 112 -4.05 0.28 7.45
C LYS A 112 -3.42 0.03 6.08
N ILE A 113 -2.63 0.98 5.59
CA ILE A 113 -1.89 0.86 4.33
C ILE A 113 -0.50 0.30 4.63
N MET A 114 -0.21 -0.88 4.10
CA MET A 114 1.09 -1.54 4.20
C MET A 114 1.93 -1.23 2.98
N ILE A 115 2.99 -0.43 3.15
CA ILE A 115 3.89 -0.01 2.07
C ILE A 115 4.98 -1.07 1.92
N ILE A 116 5.01 -1.72 0.76
CA ILE A 116 5.85 -2.88 0.48
C ILE A 116 7.16 -2.43 -0.17
N SER A 117 7.08 -1.64 -1.24
CA SER A 117 8.27 -1.18 -1.95
C SER A 117 8.09 0.20 -2.59
N VAL A 118 9.23 0.85 -2.87
CA VAL A 118 9.34 2.13 -3.55
C VAL A 118 10.46 2.02 -4.58
N TRP A 119 10.26 2.51 -5.80
CA TRP A 119 11.30 2.49 -6.82
C TRP A 119 11.21 3.70 -7.76
N ILE A 120 12.32 3.96 -8.47
CA ILE A 120 12.41 5.00 -9.49
C ILE A 120 12.48 4.30 -10.85
N TYR A 121 11.61 4.68 -11.77
CA TYR A 121 11.70 4.26 -13.17
C TYR A 121 12.33 5.41 -13.99
N PRO A 122 13.38 5.14 -14.79
CA PRO A 122 13.96 6.15 -15.67
C PRO A 122 13.09 6.35 -16.91
N GLY A 123 12.53 7.55 -17.10
CA GLY A 123 11.60 7.84 -18.20
C GLY A 123 10.14 7.47 -17.92
N GLU A 124 9.39 7.13 -18.97
CA GLU A 124 8.00 6.66 -18.85
C GLU A 124 7.96 5.14 -18.77
N SER A 125 7.31 4.61 -17.75
CA SER A 125 7.08 3.17 -17.64
C SER A 125 6.08 2.69 -18.69
N PRO A 126 6.28 1.47 -19.25
CA PRO A 126 5.30 0.82 -20.11
C PRO A 126 3.92 0.78 -19.45
N LYS A 127 2.87 0.88 -20.25
CA LYS A 127 1.48 0.75 -19.79
C LYS A 127 0.97 -0.63 -20.21
N GLY A 128 0.45 -1.41 -19.26
CA GLY A 128 -0.11 -2.74 -19.55
C GLY A 128 0.55 -3.87 -18.74
N LYS A 129 0.02 -5.09 -18.90
CA LYS A 129 0.33 -6.26 -18.05
C LYS A 129 1.59 -7.04 -18.43
N ASP A 130 2.21 -6.77 -19.57
CA ASP A 130 3.30 -7.62 -20.06
C ASP A 130 4.65 -7.10 -19.57
N PHE A 131 4.90 -7.23 -18.27
CA PHE A 131 6.25 -7.13 -17.71
C PHE A 131 6.68 -8.53 -17.27
N PHE A 132 7.76 -9.04 -17.85
CA PHE A 132 8.35 -10.31 -17.45
C PHE A 132 8.97 -10.16 -16.06
N VAL A 133 8.48 -10.95 -15.11
CA VAL A 133 8.97 -11.00 -13.73
C VAL A 133 9.68 -12.34 -13.54
N PRO A 134 11.00 -12.33 -13.35
CA PRO A 134 11.77 -13.55 -13.08
C PRO A 134 11.23 -14.33 -11.87
N ASP A 135 11.35 -15.67 -11.91
CA ASP A 135 10.78 -16.60 -10.93
C ASP A 135 11.27 -16.37 -9.49
N ASP A 136 12.50 -15.92 -9.32
CA ASP A 136 13.11 -15.61 -8.03
C ASP A 136 12.37 -14.48 -7.27
N VAL A 137 11.84 -13.49 -7.98
CA VAL A 137 11.09 -12.38 -7.37
C VAL A 137 9.75 -12.87 -6.80
N TRP A 138 9.13 -13.85 -7.43
CA TRP A 138 7.89 -14.46 -6.94
C TRP A 138 8.11 -15.21 -5.62
N ILE A 139 9.28 -15.84 -5.46
CA ILE A 139 9.65 -16.55 -4.23
C ILE A 139 9.75 -15.56 -3.05
N GLU A 140 10.42 -14.42 -3.25
CA GLU A 140 10.52 -13.39 -2.21
C GLU A 140 9.14 -12.86 -1.77
N LEU A 141 8.22 -12.65 -2.73
CA LEU A 141 6.87 -12.17 -2.44
C LEU A 141 6.03 -13.22 -1.69
N ALA A 142 6.23 -14.50 -1.97
CA ALA A 142 5.54 -15.59 -1.26
C ALA A 142 5.95 -15.67 0.22
N MET A 143 7.19 -15.28 0.56
CA MET A 143 7.71 -15.28 1.93
C MET A 143 7.22 -14.09 2.79
N LEU A 144 6.57 -13.09 2.20
CA LEU A 144 6.03 -11.91 2.89
C LEU A 144 4.60 -12.09 3.43
N LYS A 145 4.08 -13.32 3.44
CA LYS A 145 2.74 -13.65 3.97
C LYS A 145 2.64 -13.53 5.49
#